data_AF-A0A7K2N3M9-F1
#
_entry.id   AF-A0A7K2N3M9-F1
#
_cell.length_a   1.000
_cell.length_b   1.000
_cell.length_c   1.000
_cell.angle_alpha   90.00
_cell.angle_beta   90.00
_cell.angle_gamma   90.00
#
_symmetry.space_group_name_H-M   'P 1'
#
loop_
_entity.id
_entity.type
_entity.pdbx_description
1 polymer ?
#
loop_
_entity_poly.entity_id
_entity_poly.type
_entity_poly.pdbx_seq_one_letter_code
_entity_poly.pdbx_strand_id
1 'polypeptide(L)' 'QREPRSAAEVTTALGEAHAGRTIKTTVVRTTLEGLVAKNQAQRTKQGTSVYYSATGAPAPAQRQDAAAEAPSAQSGS' A
#
# COMPACT_ATOMS: atom_id res chain seq x y z
N GLN A 1 14.38 2.59 4.60
CA GLN A 1 13.03 2.62 4.02
C GLN A 1 12.07 3.26 5.02
N ARG A 2 11.77 4.57 4.91
CA ARG A 2 11.00 5.33 5.92
C ARG A 2 9.69 5.93 5.40
N GLU A 3 9.49 5.92 4.08
CA GLU A 3 8.35 6.58 3.42
C GLU A 3 7.37 5.55 2.84
N PRO A 4 6.05 5.83 2.85
CA PRO A 4 5.06 5.01 2.16
C PRO A 4 5.37 4.95 0.68
N ARG A 5 5.39 3.74 0.09
CA ARG A 5 5.66 3.55 -1.34
C ARG A 5 4.52 2.83 -2.03
N SER A 6 4.25 3.21 -3.27
CA SER A 6 3.33 2.48 -4.13
C SER A 6 3.93 1.14 -4.57
N ALA A 7 3.08 0.22 -5.03
CA ALA A 7 3.55 -1.07 -5.55
C ALA A 7 4.46 -0.91 -6.78
N ALA A 8 4.24 0.12 -7.61
CA ALA A 8 5.09 0.41 -8.75
C ALA A 8 6.49 0.84 -8.29
N GLU A 9 6.59 1.76 -7.34
CA GLU A 9 7.87 2.21 -6.80
C GLU A 9 8.65 1.07 -6.11
N VAL A 10 7.94 0.20 -5.37
CA VAL A 10 8.56 -1.00 -4.77
C VAL A 10 9.06 -1.95 -5.87
N THR A 11 8.31 -2.13 -6.95
CA THR A 11 8.71 -2.99 -8.08
C THR A 11 9.97 -2.47 -8.75
N THR A 12 10.03 -1.16 -9.04
CA THR A 12 11.22 -0.53 -9.62
C THR A 12 12.43 -0.72 -8.70
N ALA A 13 12.30 -0.40 -7.42
CA ALA A 13 13.39 -0.56 -6.46
C ALA A 13 13.90 -2.01 -6.34
N LEU A 14 13.00 -3.00 -6.42
CA LEU A 14 13.36 -4.41 -6.44
C LEU A 14 14.06 -4.82 -7.75
N GLY A 15 13.64 -4.26 -8.88
CA GLY A 15 14.29 -4.47 -10.17
C GLY A 15 15.73 -3.94 -10.20
N GLU A 16 15.94 -2.73 -9.68
CA GLU A 16 17.27 -2.12 -9.56
C GLU A 16 18.19 -2.92 -8.61
N ALA A 17 17.66 -3.39 -7.48
CA ALA A 17 18.43 -4.16 -6.50
C ALA A 17 18.77 -5.59 -6.96
N HIS A 18 18.00 -6.14 -7.90
CA HIS A 18 18.14 -7.51 -8.39
C HIS A 18 18.21 -7.55 -9.92
N ALA A 19 19.24 -6.89 -10.47
CA ALA A 19 19.58 -6.93 -11.88
C ALA A 19 19.82 -8.38 -12.35
N GLY A 20 18.81 -8.98 -12.98
CA GLY A 20 18.81 -10.39 -13.38
C GLY A 20 17.50 -11.12 -13.09
N ARG A 21 16.59 -10.51 -12.32
CA ARG A 21 15.27 -11.08 -12.05
C ARG A 21 14.16 -10.20 -12.63
N THR A 22 13.25 -10.82 -13.39
CA THR A 22 12.01 -10.16 -13.81
C THR A 22 11.09 -9.99 -12.60
N ILE A 23 10.91 -8.74 -12.15
CA ILE A 23 9.96 -8.40 -11.09
C ILE A 23 8.66 -7.92 -11.72
N LYS A 24 7.55 -8.57 -11.38
CA LYS A 24 6.21 -8.19 -11.86
C LYS A 24 5.47 -7.40 -10.79
N THR A 25 4.93 -6.24 -11.16
CA THR A 25 4.16 -5.39 -10.25
C THR A 25 2.96 -6.09 -9.62
N THR A 26 2.28 -6.97 -10.35
CA THR A 26 1.16 -7.77 -9.82
C THR A 26 1.58 -8.66 -8.66
N VAL A 27 2.75 -9.31 -8.75
CA VAL A 27 3.26 -10.18 -7.69
C VAL A 27 3.65 -9.36 -6.47
N VAL A 28 4.29 -8.21 -6.68
CA VAL A 28 4.61 -7.26 -5.60
C VAL A 28 3.33 -6.82 -4.90
N ARG A 29 2.28 -6.46 -5.65
CA ARG A 29 0.98 -6.08 -5.11
C ARG A 29 0.35 -7.19 -4.27
N THR A 30 0.20 -8.40 -4.81
CA THR A 30 -0.40 -9.53 -4.08
C THR A 30 0.41 -9.88 -2.82
N THR A 31 1.73 -9.74 -2.88
CA THR A 31 2.60 -9.95 -1.70
C THR A 31 2.34 -8.89 -0.63
N LEU A 32 2.26 -7.61 -1.01
CA LEU A 32 1.95 -6.51 -0.10
C LEU A 32 0.55 -6.68 0.53
N GLU A 33 -0.45 -7.09 -0.25
CA GLU A 33 -1.80 -7.41 0.25
C GLU A 33 -1.75 -8.57 1.27
N GLY A 34 -0.95 -9.61 1.02
CA GLY A 34 -0.72 -10.69 1.98
C GLY A 34 -0.01 -10.26 3.26
N LEU A 35 0.93 -9.31 3.16
CA LEU A 35 1.57 -8.71 4.35
C LEU A 35 0.59 -7.85 5.16
N VAL A 36 -0.32 -7.14 4.50
CA VAL A 36 -1.40 -6.41 5.17
C VAL A 36 -2.34 -7.36 5.90
N ALA A 37 -2.75 -8.46 5.25
CA ALA A 37 -3.58 -9.49 5.89
C ALA A 37 -2.91 -10.13 7.12
N LYS A 38 -1.58 -10.17 7.15
CA LYS A 38 -0.77 -10.66 8.28
C LYS A 38 -0.42 -9.57 9.31
N ASN A 39 -0.92 -8.35 9.14
CA ASN A 39 -0.58 -7.18 9.96
C ASN A 39 0.94 -6.87 9.99
N GLN A 40 1.64 -7.22 8.90
CA GLN A 40 3.08 -6.95 8.70
C GLN A 40 3.33 -5.71 7.82
N ALA A 41 2.28 -5.23 7.15
CA ALA A 41 2.28 -3.97 6.42
C ALA A 41 0.95 -3.23 6.63
N GLN A 42 0.97 -1.92 6.46
CA GLN A 42 -0.19 -1.05 6.42
C GLN A 42 -0.41 -0.59 4.99
N ARG A 43 -1.68 -0.41 4.62
CA ARG A 43 -2.09 0.13 3.33
C ARG A 43 -2.85 1.43 3.55
N THR A 44 -2.45 2.49 2.88
CA THR A 44 -3.11 3.80 2.92
C THR A 44 -3.48 4.26 1.51
N LYS A 45 -4.59 5.00 1.38
CA LYS A 45 -5.01 5.61 0.11
C LYS A 45 -4.79 7.12 0.20
N GLN A 46 -3.99 7.67 -0.71
CA GLN A 46 -3.73 9.11 -0.83
C GLN A 46 -4.20 9.58 -2.22
N GLY A 47 -5.29 10.34 -2.26
CA GLY A 47 -5.96 10.69 -3.52
C GLY A 47 -6.46 9.44 -4.27
N THR A 48 -5.99 9.24 -5.50
CA THR A 48 -6.28 8.06 -6.34
C THR A 48 -5.25 6.94 -6.18
N SER A 49 -4.18 7.17 -5.42
CA SER A 49 -3.04 6.26 -5.28
C SER A 49 -3.06 5.49 -3.97
N VAL A 50 -2.51 4.28 -3.99
CA VAL A 50 -2.38 3.39 -2.83
C VAL A 50 -0.92 3.23 -2.47
N TYR A 51 -0.62 3.36 -1.18
CA TYR A 51 0.72 3.27 -0.62
C TYR A 51 0.77 2.20 0.46
N TYR A 52 1.94 1.59 0.61
CA TYR A 52 2.21 0.55 1.59
C TYR A 52 3.39 0.97 2.49
N SER A 53 3.30 0.64 3.78
CA SER A 53 4.35 0.85 4.77
C SER A 53 4.50 -0.39 5.67
N ALA A 54 5.71 -0.68 6.17
CA ALA A 54 5.95 -1.82 7.05
C ALA A 54 5.55 -1.51 8.50
N THR A 55 4.94 -2.47 9.23
CA THR A 55 4.44 -2.25 10.60
C THR A 55 5.52 -2.14 11.68
N GLY A 56 6.77 -2.50 11.39
CA GLY A 56 7.90 -2.43 12.33
C GLY A 56 8.77 -1.18 12.22
N ALA A 57 8.45 -0.25 11.33
CA ALA A 57 9.11 1.05 11.27
C ALA A 57 8.33 2.04 12.14
N PRO A 58 8.98 2.88 12.97
CA PRO A 58 8.28 3.97 13.65
C PRO A 58 7.65 4.87 12.59
N ALA A 59 6.34 4.76 12.44
CA ALA A 59 5.57 5.56 11.50
C ALA A 59 5.51 7.01 12.01
N PRO A 60 5.71 8.04 11.16
CA PRO A 60 5.12 9.33 11.48
C PRO A 60 3.61 9.12 11.56
N ALA A 61 2.99 9.63 12.61
CA ALA A 61 1.56 9.49 12.90
C ALA A 61 0.70 9.92 11.69
N GLN A 62 0.29 8.96 10.88
CA GLN A 62 -0.70 9.15 9.84
C GLN A 62 -1.87 8.25 10.21
N ARG A 63 -2.98 8.92 10.52
CA ARG A 63 -4.25 8.35 10.96
C ARG A 63 -4.57 7.09 10.16
N GLN A 64 -4.79 6.00 10.90
CA GLN A 64 -5.48 4.83 10.40
C GLN A 64 -6.91 5.25 10.13
N ASP A 65 -7.19 5.78 8.94
CA ASP A 65 -8.56 5.96 8.48
C ASP A 65 -9.09 4.58 8.08
N ALA A 66 -9.51 3.83 9.11
CA ALA A 66 -10.57 2.86 8.99
C ALA A 66 -11.86 3.62 8.61
N ALA A 67 -12.14 3.69 7.32
CA ALA A 67 -13.47 3.98 6.82
C ALA A 67 -13.74 3.06 5.62
N ALA A 68 -14.06 1.81 5.95
CA ALA A 68 -15.03 1.09 5.17
C ALA A 68 -16.36 1.84 5.28
N GLU A 69 -16.97 2.11 4.12
CA GLU A 69 -18.41 2.28 3.93
C GLU A 69 -19.09 3.51 4.58
N ALA A 70 -19.40 4.51 3.74
CA ALA A 70 -20.62 5.29 3.93
C ALA A 70 -21.68 4.68 2.99
N PRO A 71 -22.87 4.28 3.51
CA PRO A 71 -23.92 3.66 2.73
C PRO A 71 -24.62 4.70 1.83
N SER A 72 -25.15 4.21 0.72
CA SER A 72 -26.06 4.89 -0.19
C SER A 72 -27.22 5.58 0.54
N ALA A 73 -27.53 6.85 0.23
CA ALA A 73 -28.86 7.42 0.43
C ALA A 73 -29.11 8.62 -0.52
N GLN A 74 -30.35 8.63 -1.00
CA GLN A 74 -30.99 9.36 -2.08
C GLN A 74 -31.59 10.71 -1.66
N SER A 75 -32.04 11.50 -2.64
CA SER A 75 -32.94 12.68 -2.58
C SER A 75 -32.19 14.01 -2.47
N GLY A 76 -32.42 15.04 -3.29
CA GLY A 76 -33.59 15.43 -4.08
C GLY A 76 -33.88 16.89 -3.72
N SER A 77 -33.83 17.79 -4.70
CA SER A 77 -34.51 19.10 -4.76
C SER A 77 -34.37 19.64 -6.17
#